data_AF-A0ABD3MRM5-F1
#
_entry.id   AF-A0ABD3MRM5-F1
#
_cell.length_a   1.000
_cell.length_b   1.000
_cell.length_c   1.000
_cell.angle_alpha   90.00
_cell.angle_beta   90.00
_cell.angle_gamma   90.00
#
_symmetry.space_group_name_H-M   'P 1'
#
loop_
_entity.id
_entity.type
_entity.pdbx_description
1 polymer ?
#
loop_
_entity_poly.entity_id
_entity_poly.type
_entity_poly.pdbx_seq_one_letter_code
_entity_poly.pdbx_strand_id
1 'polypeptide(L)'
;MKHSSTKIIITTVILLIVIGAYYNSQQINQLKPALLNHDLPTNNYSAPRKKKKKQQETSCLKARKDTVHPSMFQKLPWPYVNLGFPKMGTSSLHAFFECGGLKSHHFQCGKDFQTNRRVSCAKCISDSVEANKPPLAFCEEADIYTQMDNGTYFPQVELLNEFHQEYPTATFFLTFRNMSKWFHSLSHWPPRPRGPHFNERLQKLNITGFPVGKGKNEEEFTEWYCNHVIRVRELVANSEHHLIEVDIEDNTIGQRMSEMFGISESCWGHANVNLNLHPAVNTSEVTLSKRGVKVVKNAVDKNVKSAGSFFEEIEDTADVGIRATESGYDSQFEDFDDSNDVDTAEIRDNGNNYLAPCFRARSDTVPLSMYGKLPKPWINLGLPKMGTTSLNEFFKCGNYTSYHYICCKDHRNPLLCANCTKQSVRNGLKPLANCPAGDAWTQLDNGRYFPQIELLEEFFQGYPRATFILMFRGMENWYNSMLNWPRNRNKYKPMTERLLKLNITGLPKGKGNDISVFADWHCGHVQRVRDVIAKYPAHLIEIDVEDPAAGQYLEDLFGIKQQCFGQKNANMQIEPTQQ
;
A
#
# COMPACT_ATOMS: atom_id res chain seq x y z
N MET A 1 0.56 54.32 -65.49
CA MET A 1 1.60 53.27 -65.43
C MET A 1 1.85 52.68 -64.02
N LYS A 2 1.52 53.34 -62.90
CA LYS A 2 1.78 52.81 -61.54
C LYS A 2 0.88 51.65 -61.06
N HIS A 3 -0.27 51.39 -61.68
CA HIS A 3 -1.17 50.29 -61.26
C HIS A 3 -0.83 48.91 -61.87
N SER A 4 0.02 48.85 -62.91
CA SER A 4 0.37 47.58 -63.55
C SER A 4 1.41 46.80 -62.75
N SER A 5 2.39 47.50 -62.15
CA SER A 5 3.47 46.87 -61.40
C SER A 5 3.01 46.17 -60.11
N THR A 6 1.99 46.69 -59.43
CA THR A 6 1.50 46.10 -58.17
C THR A 6 0.83 44.75 -58.38
N LYS A 7 0.09 44.58 -59.49
CA LYS A 7 -0.56 43.30 -59.82
C LYS A 7 0.46 42.22 -60.15
N ILE A 8 1.54 42.58 -60.84
CA ILE A 8 2.63 41.64 -61.16
C ILE A 8 3.31 41.16 -59.87
N ILE A 9 3.64 42.06 -58.94
CA ILE A 9 4.31 41.70 -57.67
C ILE A 9 3.44 40.76 -56.83
N ILE A 10 2.14 41.04 -56.68
CA ILE A 10 1.23 40.18 -55.92
C ILE A 10 1.13 38.78 -56.55
N THR A 11 1.06 38.72 -57.87
CA THR A 11 0.95 37.44 -58.59
C THR A 11 2.23 36.61 -58.44
N THR A 12 3.40 37.24 -58.48
CA THR A 12 4.69 36.56 -58.27
C THR A 12 4.84 36.05 -56.84
N VAL A 13 4.41 36.82 -55.83
CA VAL A 13 4.49 36.39 -54.42
C VAL A 13 3.57 35.19 -54.15
N ILE A 14 2.34 35.20 -54.68
CA ILE A 14 1.42 34.07 -54.53
C ILE A 14 1.99 32.81 -55.21
N LEU A 15 2.58 32.96 -56.40
CA LEU A 15 3.19 31.84 -57.11
C LEU A 15 4.35 31.22 -56.31
N LEU A 16 5.20 32.05 -55.69
CA LEU A 16 6.31 31.58 -54.85
C LEU A 16 5.83 30.85 -53.59
N ILE A 17 4.75 31.32 -52.96
CA ILE A 17 4.14 30.65 -51.79
C ILE A 17 3.59 29.28 -52.19
N VAL A 18 2.91 29.18 -53.33
CA VAL A 18 2.35 27.91 -53.83
C VAL A 18 3.48 26.92 -54.18
N ILE A 19 4.55 27.38 -54.83
CA ILE A 19 5.72 26.54 -55.13
C ILE A 19 6.41 26.08 -53.85
N GLY A 20 6.58 26.95 -52.85
CA GLY A 20 7.14 26.59 -51.55
C GLY A 20 6.31 25.56 -50.80
N ALA A 21 4.98 25.73 -50.77
CA ALA A 21 4.07 24.77 -50.17
C ALA A 21 4.09 23.41 -50.88
N TYR A 22 4.19 23.41 -52.22
CA TYR A 22 4.31 22.20 -53.02
C TYR A 22 5.63 21.45 -52.75
N TYR A 23 6.76 22.16 -52.70
CA TYR A 23 8.06 21.57 -52.36
C TYR A 23 8.08 21.00 -50.93
N ASN A 24 7.49 21.71 -49.97
CA ASN A 24 7.41 21.24 -48.59
C ASN A 24 6.53 19.98 -48.47
N SER A 25 5.42 19.93 -49.21
CA SER A 25 4.55 18.74 -49.29
C SER A 25 5.27 17.53 -49.92
N GLN A 26 6.07 17.75 -50.96
CA GLN A 26 6.88 16.69 -51.59
C GLN A 26 7.99 16.18 -50.65
N GLN A 27 8.68 17.05 -49.90
CA GLN A 27 9.64 16.61 -48.90
C GLN A 27 9.00 15.81 -47.76
N ILE A 28 7.84 16.23 -47.27
CA ILE A 28 7.09 15.48 -46.23
C ILE A 28 6.66 14.10 -46.75
N ASN A 29 6.29 13.98 -48.02
CA ASN A 29 5.90 12.70 -48.62
C ASN A 29 7.09 11.78 -48.94
N GLN A 30 8.30 12.33 -49.15
CA GLN A 30 9.53 11.56 -49.30
C GLN A 30 10.13 11.09 -47.97
N LEU A 31 9.83 11.75 -46.85
CA LEU A 31 10.28 11.35 -45.51
C LEU A 31 9.41 10.25 -44.87
N LYS A 32 8.17 10.05 -45.35
CA LYS A 32 7.24 9.04 -44.81
C LYS A 32 7.70 7.58 -44.98
N PRO A 33 8.33 7.15 -46.09
CA PRO A 33 8.80 5.77 -46.24
C PRO A 33 10.08 5.47 -45.43
N ALA A 34 10.85 6.49 -45.05
CA ALA A 34 12.12 6.31 -44.32
C ALA A 34 11.92 6.16 -42.79
N LEU A 35 10.81 6.65 -42.24
CA LEU A 35 10.47 6.53 -40.81
C LEU A 35 9.56 5.32 -40.49
N LEU A 36 9.10 4.58 -41.50
CA LEU A 36 8.21 3.41 -41.35
C LEU A 36 8.90 2.06 -41.62
N ASN A 37 10.18 2.06 -41.98
CA ASN A 37 10.96 0.85 -42.30
C ASN A 37 12.17 0.63 -41.39
N HIS A 38 12.08 1.03 -40.11
CA HIS A 38 12.86 0.32 -39.09
C HIS A 38 12.00 -0.84 -38.59
N ASP A 39 12.09 -1.95 -39.33
CA ASP A 39 11.62 -3.26 -38.88
C ASP A 39 12.32 -3.57 -37.55
N LEU A 40 11.58 -3.42 -36.44
CA LEU A 40 11.92 -4.11 -35.20
C LEU A 40 11.96 -5.60 -35.53
N PRO A 41 13.01 -6.34 -35.13
CA PRO A 41 13.13 -7.75 -35.45
C PRO A 41 11.90 -8.49 -34.91
N THR A 42 11.09 -9.01 -35.83
CA THR A 42 9.99 -9.93 -35.53
C THR A 42 10.61 -11.25 -35.11
N ASN A 43 11.04 -11.33 -33.86
CA ASN A 43 11.34 -12.59 -33.22
C ASN A 43 10.08 -13.46 -33.32
N ASN A 44 10.23 -14.60 -34.00
CA ASN A 44 9.31 -15.73 -33.97
C ASN A 44 9.20 -16.24 -32.52
N TYR A 45 8.44 -15.52 -31.70
CA TYR A 45 8.00 -15.99 -30.40
C TYR A 45 6.87 -16.98 -30.61
N SER A 46 7.24 -18.26 -30.60
CA SER A 46 6.32 -19.35 -30.38
C SER A 46 5.53 -19.06 -29.10
N ALA A 47 4.19 -19.06 -29.20
CA ALA A 47 3.29 -18.70 -28.11
C ALA A 47 3.67 -19.45 -26.82
N PRO A 48 4.05 -18.74 -25.73
CA PRO A 48 4.38 -19.41 -24.48
C PRO A 48 3.15 -20.10 -23.93
N ARG A 49 3.32 -21.37 -23.53
CA ARG A 49 2.30 -22.16 -22.81
C ARG A 49 1.67 -21.31 -21.70
N LYS A 50 0.34 -21.15 -21.72
CA LYS A 50 -0.47 -20.30 -20.81
C LYS A 50 -0.12 -20.39 -19.31
N LYS A 51 0.47 -21.50 -18.84
CA LYS A 51 0.94 -21.66 -17.45
C LYS A 51 2.13 -20.78 -17.08
N LYS A 52 3.06 -20.50 -18.01
CA LYS A 52 4.27 -19.71 -17.72
C LYS A 52 3.94 -18.21 -17.54
N LYS A 53 2.94 -17.72 -18.28
CA LYS A 53 2.47 -16.33 -18.22
C LYS A 53 1.91 -15.96 -16.83
N LYS A 54 1.07 -16.81 -16.24
CA LYS A 54 0.44 -16.55 -14.94
C LYS A 54 1.44 -16.50 -13.77
N GLN A 55 2.50 -17.31 -13.81
CA GLN A 55 3.55 -17.30 -12.79
C GLN A 55 4.51 -16.09 -12.95
N GLN A 56 4.69 -15.61 -14.17
CA GLN A 56 5.45 -14.39 -14.45
C GLN A 56 4.67 -13.13 -14.04
N GLU A 57 3.36 -13.12 -14.25
CA GLU A 57 2.44 -12.03 -13.84
C GLU A 57 2.38 -11.85 -12.31
N THR A 58 2.44 -12.90 -11.50
CA THR A 58 2.50 -12.73 -10.03
C THR A 58 3.89 -12.33 -9.53
N SER A 59 4.94 -12.57 -10.32
CA SER A 59 6.33 -12.27 -9.95
C SER A 59 6.73 -10.80 -10.20
N CYS A 60 6.12 -10.13 -11.18
CA CYS A 60 6.46 -8.74 -11.51
C CYS A 60 5.99 -7.72 -10.46
N LEU A 61 5.07 -8.07 -9.56
CA LEU A 61 4.53 -7.15 -8.55
C LEU A 61 5.23 -7.27 -7.18
N LYS A 62 6.28 -8.08 -7.08
CA LYS A 62 7.02 -8.31 -5.85
C LYS A 62 8.48 -7.96 -6.02
N ALA A 63 9.03 -7.16 -5.11
CA ALA A 63 10.45 -6.84 -5.08
C ALA A 63 11.29 -8.09 -4.79
N ARG A 64 12.41 -8.23 -5.50
CA ARG A 64 13.44 -9.24 -5.24
C ARG A 64 14.44 -8.72 -4.20
N LYS A 65 14.70 -9.51 -3.16
CA LYS A 65 15.57 -9.11 -2.04
C LYS A 65 17.06 -9.39 -2.29
N ASP A 66 17.36 -10.22 -3.28
CA ASP A 66 18.67 -10.81 -3.57
C ASP A 66 19.26 -10.32 -4.90
N THR A 67 18.86 -9.12 -5.36
CA THR A 67 19.29 -8.57 -6.66
C THR A 67 20.73 -8.02 -6.66
N VAL A 68 21.32 -7.80 -5.49
CA VAL A 68 22.70 -7.33 -5.33
C VAL A 68 23.40 -8.27 -4.36
N HIS A 69 24.55 -8.80 -4.78
CA HIS A 69 25.35 -9.68 -3.94
C HIS A 69 26.00 -8.88 -2.79
N PRO A 70 26.08 -9.40 -1.55
CA PRO A 70 26.65 -8.67 -0.40
C PRO A 70 28.07 -8.14 -0.61
N SER A 71 28.87 -8.78 -1.47
CA SER A 71 30.22 -8.30 -1.81
C SER A 71 30.24 -6.93 -2.50
N MET A 72 29.11 -6.51 -3.09
CA MET A 72 28.93 -5.22 -3.75
C MET A 72 28.39 -4.13 -2.81
N PHE A 73 28.06 -4.46 -1.55
CA PHE A 73 27.60 -3.46 -0.60
C PHE A 73 28.66 -2.38 -0.42
N GLN A 74 28.23 -1.12 -0.41
CA GLN A 74 29.05 0.10 -0.36
C GLN A 74 30.01 0.27 -1.56
N LYS A 75 29.85 -0.54 -2.61
CA LYS A 75 30.69 -0.54 -3.83
C LYS A 75 29.86 -0.41 -5.11
N LEU A 76 28.59 -0.04 -4.97
CA LEU A 76 27.68 0.07 -6.10
C LEU A 76 28.06 1.27 -6.98
N PRO A 77 28.16 1.07 -8.30
CA PRO A 77 28.55 2.11 -9.25
C PRO A 77 27.50 3.22 -9.41
N TRP A 78 28.00 4.43 -9.58
CA TRP A 78 27.25 5.66 -9.82
C TRP A 78 27.01 5.87 -11.34
N PRO A 79 25.98 6.65 -11.75
CA PRO A 79 24.99 7.30 -10.90
C PRO A 79 23.92 6.32 -10.39
N TYR A 80 23.23 6.71 -9.32
CA TYR A 80 22.05 6.01 -8.84
C TYR A 80 20.79 6.60 -9.48
N VAL A 81 19.96 5.78 -10.13
CA VAL A 81 18.78 6.27 -10.87
C VAL A 81 17.55 5.44 -10.51
N ASN A 82 16.52 6.08 -9.96
CA ASN A 82 15.25 5.43 -9.66
C ASN A 82 14.34 5.36 -10.89
N LEU A 83 14.08 4.13 -11.33
CA LEU A 83 13.18 3.78 -12.40
C LEU A 83 11.74 3.54 -11.95
N GLY A 84 11.47 3.64 -10.64
CA GLY A 84 10.13 3.54 -10.06
C GLY A 84 9.21 4.71 -10.40
N PHE A 85 7.90 4.48 -10.21
CA PHE A 85 6.88 5.47 -10.52
C PHE A 85 6.67 6.44 -9.34
N PRO A 86 6.12 7.66 -9.59
CA PRO A 86 5.72 8.53 -8.51
C PRO A 86 4.72 7.84 -7.58
N LYS A 87 4.72 8.27 -6.31
CA LYS A 87 3.89 7.69 -5.22
C LYS A 87 4.27 6.27 -4.80
N MET A 88 5.39 5.73 -5.29
CA MET A 88 5.99 4.48 -4.82
C MET A 88 7.17 4.73 -3.86
N GLY A 89 7.11 5.79 -3.05
CA GLY A 89 8.15 6.07 -2.03
C GLY A 89 9.40 6.79 -2.54
N THR A 90 9.34 7.45 -3.70
CA THR A 90 10.43 8.28 -4.24
C THR A 90 10.92 9.34 -3.25
N SER A 91 10.02 9.94 -2.46
CA SER A 91 10.38 10.92 -1.43
C SER A 91 11.09 10.30 -0.22
N SER A 92 10.73 9.07 0.17
CA SER A 92 11.44 8.36 1.23
C SER A 92 12.85 7.98 0.79
N LEU A 93 12.98 7.53 -0.47
CA LEU A 93 14.28 7.24 -1.08
C LEU A 93 15.16 8.51 -1.11
N HIS A 94 14.59 9.65 -1.51
CA HIS A 94 15.29 10.94 -1.50
C HIS A 94 15.82 11.30 -0.09
N ALA A 95 14.93 11.29 0.90
CA ALA A 95 15.28 11.64 2.28
C ALA A 95 16.33 10.70 2.89
N PHE A 96 16.27 9.41 2.57
CA PHE A 96 17.27 8.44 3.02
C PHE A 96 18.68 8.79 2.55
N PHE A 97 18.83 9.11 1.26
CA PHE A 97 20.14 9.46 0.70
C PHE A 97 20.63 10.84 1.16
N GLU A 98 19.74 11.84 1.29
CA GLU A 98 20.12 13.13 1.88
C GLU A 98 20.60 12.97 3.34
N CYS A 99 19.90 12.16 4.14
CA CYS A 99 20.28 11.85 5.51
C CYS A 99 21.66 11.16 5.60
N GLY A 100 22.00 10.34 4.59
CA GLY A 100 23.32 9.74 4.43
C GLY A 100 24.42 10.70 3.93
N GLY A 101 24.11 11.98 3.74
CA GLY A 101 25.06 12.98 3.25
C GLY A 101 25.29 12.97 1.74
N LEU A 102 24.47 12.23 0.98
CA LEU A 102 24.55 12.15 -0.49
C LEU A 102 23.68 13.22 -1.15
N LYS A 103 24.16 13.76 -2.26
CA LYS A 103 23.45 14.74 -3.07
C LYS A 103 22.31 14.07 -3.84
N SER A 104 21.11 14.17 -3.30
CA SER A 104 19.92 13.53 -3.87
C SER A 104 19.05 14.54 -4.62
N HIS A 105 18.63 14.22 -5.83
CA HIS A 105 17.61 14.96 -6.56
C HIS A 105 16.28 14.20 -6.55
N HIS A 106 15.19 14.89 -6.18
CA HIS A 106 13.81 14.44 -6.39
C HIS A 106 13.29 15.02 -7.71
N PHE A 107 12.04 15.49 -7.82
CA PHE A 107 11.51 15.99 -9.11
C PHE A 107 12.18 17.26 -9.68
N GLN A 108 13.08 17.91 -8.92
CA GLN A 108 13.84 19.10 -9.32
C GLN A 108 15.33 18.77 -9.36
N CYS A 109 15.98 19.08 -10.50
CA CYS A 109 17.39 18.77 -10.77
C CYS A 109 18.19 20.06 -11.01
N GLY A 110 18.15 20.96 -10.03
CA GLY A 110 18.90 22.21 -10.04
C GLY A 110 18.17 23.42 -10.60
N LYS A 111 18.93 24.37 -11.14
CA LYS A 111 18.45 25.68 -11.61
C LYS A 111 18.88 25.95 -13.05
N ASP A 112 18.02 26.65 -13.78
CA ASP A 112 18.29 27.16 -15.12
C ASP A 112 19.34 28.27 -15.04
N PHE A 113 20.42 28.17 -15.82
CA PHE A 113 21.55 29.11 -15.77
C PHE A 113 21.16 30.55 -16.15
N GLN A 114 20.17 30.73 -17.02
CA GLN A 114 19.79 32.06 -17.52
C GLN A 114 18.81 32.76 -16.58
N THR A 115 17.88 32.01 -16.01
CA THR A 115 16.76 32.54 -15.22
C THR A 115 16.92 32.32 -13.72
N ASN A 116 17.90 31.52 -13.30
CA ASN A 116 18.12 31.06 -11.92
C ASN A 116 16.88 30.39 -11.29
N ARG A 117 15.94 29.93 -12.13
CA ARG A 117 14.71 29.25 -11.68
C ARG A 117 14.94 27.75 -11.56
N ARG A 118 14.28 27.10 -10.60
CA ARG A 118 14.37 25.64 -10.45
C ARG A 118 13.84 24.93 -11.69
N VAL A 119 14.58 23.93 -12.17
CA VAL A 119 14.24 23.12 -13.34
C VAL A 119 13.83 21.72 -12.89
N SER A 120 12.77 21.16 -13.48
CA SER A 120 12.40 19.77 -13.19
C SER A 120 13.38 18.81 -13.87
N CYS A 121 13.64 17.66 -13.26
CA CYS A 121 14.50 16.63 -13.86
C CYS A 121 14.03 16.24 -15.27
N ALA A 122 12.71 16.09 -15.45
CA ALA A 122 12.12 15.85 -16.76
C ALA A 122 12.53 16.86 -17.85
N LYS A 123 12.74 18.13 -17.49
CA LYS A 123 13.10 19.19 -18.43
C LYS A 123 14.57 19.14 -18.78
N CYS A 124 15.48 19.08 -17.80
CA CYS A 124 16.92 18.97 -18.09
C CYS A 124 17.25 17.67 -18.84
N ILE A 125 16.54 16.58 -18.55
CA ILE A 125 16.72 15.31 -19.28
C ILE A 125 16.24 15.43 -20.72
N SER A 126 15.04 15.99 -20.95
CA SER A 126 14.54 16.24 -22.32
C SER A 126 15.51 17.10 -23.12
N ASP A 127 15.97 18.21 -22.53
CA ASP A 127 16.92 19.12 -23.18
C ASP A 127 18.25 18.44 -23.51
N SER A 128 18.73 17.54 -22.63
CA SER A 128 19.96 16.79 -22.86
C SER A 128 19.83 15.87 -24.07
N VAL A 129 18.75 15.08 -24.13
CA VAL A 129 18.50 14.15 -25.24
C VAL A 129 18.23 14.89 -26.54
N GLU A 130 17.47 15.99 -26.52
CA GLU A 130 17.25 16.86 -27.68
C GLU A 130 18.55 17.47 -28.22
N ALA A 131 19.54 17.69 -27.35
CA ALA A 131 20.88 18.15 -27.72
C ALA A 131 21.85 17.00 -28.10
N ASN A 132 21.37 15.76 -28.23
CA ASN A 132 22.17 14.54 -28.44
C ASN A 132 23.28 14.39 -27.39
N LYS A 133 22.93 14.59 -26.12
CA LYS A 133 23.80 14.42 -24.95
C LYS A 133 23.27 13.31 -24.04
N PRO A 134 24.12 12.75 -23.16
CA PRO A 134 23.67 11.82 -22.12
C PRO A 134 22.47 12.37 -21.33
N PRO A 135 21.48 11.55 -20.94
CA PRO A 135 20.24 12.01 -20.30
C PRO A 135 20.42 12.97 -19.12
N LEU A 136 21.50 12.87 -18.34
CA LEU A 136 21.73 13.74 -17.17
C LEU A 136 22.68 14.91 -17.45
N ALA A 137 23.12 15.12 -18.69
CA ALA A 137 24.20 16.06 -19.03
C ALA A 137 23.89 17.53 -18.69
N PHE A 138 22.62 17.95 -18.79
CA PHE A 138 22.18 19.31 -18.40
C PHE A 138 21.51 19.36 -17.03
N CYS A 139 21.40 18.23 -16.34
CA CYS A 139 20.92 18.22 -14.98
C CYS A 139 22.06 18.61 -14.03
N GLU A 140 21.73 19.23 -12.90
CA GLU A 140 22.72 19.44 -11.86
C GLU A 140 23.25 18.08 -11.37
N GLU A 141 24.58 17.96 -11.24
CA GLU A 141 25.24 16.73 -10.82
C GLU A 141 24.71 16.28 -9.46
N ALA A 142 24.39 14.99 -9.34
CA ALA A 142 23.89 14.38 -8.13
C ALA A 142 24.33 12.92 -8.04
N ASP A 143 24.44 12.48 -6.79
CA ASP A 143 24.70 11.11 -6.39
C ASP A 143 23.52 10.22 -6.78
N ILE A 144 22.29 10.68 -6.54
CA ILE A 144 21.07 9.92 -6.88
C ILE A 144 19.94 10.77 -7.46
N TYR A 145 19.25 10.21 -8.45
CA TYR A 145 18.02 10.76 -9.05
C TYR A 145 16.81 9.91 -8.65
N THR A 146 16.08 10.35 -7.62
CA THR A 146 15.02 9.58 -6.96
C THR A 146 13.62 9.78 -7.55
N GLN A 147 13.39 10.86 -8.30
CA GLN A 147 12.17 11.04 -9.11
C GLN A 147 12.47 11.92 -10.31
N MET A 148 12.32 11.41 -11.53
CA MET A 148 12.68 12.16 -12.74
C MET A 148 11.49 12.77 -13.48
N ASP A 149 10.26 12.37 -13.18
CA ASP A 149 9.06 12.86 -13.86
C ASP A 149 8.60 14.24 -13.37
N ASN A 150 7.85 14.94 -14.21
CA ASN A 150 7.12 16.17 -13.85
C ASN A 150 5.59 15.96 -13.83
N GLY A 151 5.14 14.70 -13.83
CA GLY A 151 3.74 14.30 -13.95
C GLY A 151 3.10 14.52 -15.33
N THR A 152 3.89 14.84 -16.35
CA THR A 152 3.47 14.90 -17.76
C THR A 152 4.43 14.19 -18.70
N TYR A 153 5.71 14.13 -18.34
CA TYR A 153 6.77 13.39 -19.01
C TYR A 153 7.51 12.54 -17.98
N PHE A 154 7.84 11.30 -18.36
CA PHE A 154 8.38 10.26 -17.48
C PHE A 154 9.67 9.71 -18.07
N PRO A 155 10.81 10.43 -17.96
CA PRO A 155 12.09 9.98 -18.50
C PRO A 155 12.46 8.56 -18.07
N GLN A 156 12.12 8.18 -16.84
CA GLN A 156 12.42 6.85 -16.31
C GLN A 156 11.66 5.71 -17.00
N VAL A 157 10.62 6.05 -17.78
CA VAL A 157 9.84 5.10 -18.60
C VAL A 157 10.23 5.25 -20.06
N GLU A 158 10.28 6.48 -20.57
CA GLU A 158 10.49 6.74 -21.99
C GLU A 158 11.94 6.48 -22.42
N LEU A 159 12.91 6.90 -21.61
CA LEU A 159 14.33 6.96 -21.98
C LEU A 159 15.17 5.82 -21.40
N LEU A 160 14.55 4.66 -21.14
CA LEU A 160 15.24 3.54 -20.51
C LEU A 160 16.45 3.05 -21.33
N ASN A 161 16.36 3.11 -22.65
CA ASN A 161 17.46 2.66 -23.53
C ASN A 161 18.61 3.66 -23.54
N GLU A 162 18.30 4.96 -23.49
CA GLU A 162 19.27 6.05 -23.44
C GLU A 162 20.03 6.02 -22.11
N PHE A 163 19.34 5.76 -20.99
CA PHE A 163 20.01 5.53 -19.71
C PHE A 163 20.94 4.30 -19.75
N HIS A 164 20.49 3.21 -20.39
CA HIS A 164 21.29 2.00 -20.54
C HIS A 164 22.57 2.25 -21.36
N GLN A 165 22.45 2.95 -22.49
CA GLN A 165 23.55 3.22 -23.40
C GLN A 165 24.58 4.18 -22.82
N GLU A 166 24.12 5.27 -22.19
CA GLU A 166 25.00 6.35 -21.75
C GLU A 166 25.58 6.12 -20.34
N TYR A 167 24.99 5.24 -19.55
CA TYR A 167 25.46 4.90 -18.21
C TYR A 167 25.53 3.38 -17.99
N PRO A 168 26.37 2.64 -18.75
CA PRO A 168 26.34 1.17 -18.85
C PRO A 168 26.57 0.42 -17.53
N THR A 169 27.17 1.10 -16.55
CA THR A 169 27.43 0.54 -15.22
C THR A 169 26.52 1.12 -14.14
N ALA A 170 25.54 1.96 -14.45
CA ALA A 170 24.69 2.60 -13.43
C ALA A 170 23.97 1.58 -12.52
N THR A 171 23.71 2.02 -11.29
CA THR A 171 22.83 1.29 -10.37
C THR A 171 21.41 1.85 -10.46
N PHE A 172 20.49 1.00 -10.89
CA PHE A 172 19.08 1.32 -10.97
C PHE A 172 18.31 0.91 -9.73
N PHE A 173 17.36 1.74 -9.34
CA PHE A 173 16.35 1.40 -8.33
C PHE A 173 15.01 1.14 -8.99
N LEU A 174 14.25 0.21 -8.43
CA LEU A 174 12.85 0.01 -8.76
C LEU A 174 12.07 -0.12 -7.47
N THR A 175 11.19 0.84 -7.23
CA THR A 175 10.40 0.91 -5.99
C THR A 175 9.06 0.23 -6.16
N PHE A 176 8.67 -0.55 -5.16
CA PHE A 176 7.48 -1.38 -5.10
C PHE A 176 6.57 -0.94 -3.95
N ARG A 177 5.28 -1.18 -4.14
CA ARG A 177 4.21 -0.99 -3.17
C ARG A 177 3.05 -1.89 -3.56
N ASN A 178 2.19 -2.28 -2.62
CA ASN A 178 0.90 -2.89 -2.95
C ASN A 178 0.12 -2.04 -3.98
N MET A 179 -0.35 -2.68 -5.06
CA MET A 179 -0.93 -1.99 -6.22
C MET A 179 -2.23 -1.28 -5.89
N SER A 180 -3.08 -1.85 -5.03
CA SER A 180 -4.31 -1.20 -4.58
C SER A 180 -4.01 0.07 -3.79
N LYS A 181 -3.02 0.03 -2.88
CA LYS A 181 -2.58 1.21 -2.13
C LYS A 181 -1.91 2.26 -3.03
N TRP A 182 -1.15 1.83 -4.03
CA TRP A 182 -0.54 2.74 -4.99
C TRP A 182 -1.60 3.44 -5.85
N PHE A 183 -2.50 2.68 -6.48
CA PHE A 183 -3.63 3.22 -7.25
C PHE A 183 -4.49 4.17 -6.41
N HIS A 184 -4.81 3.78 -5.18
CA HIS A 184 -5.53 4.64 -4.24
C HIS A 184 -4.78 5.95 -3.96
N SER A 185 -3.45 5.90 -3.83
CA SER A 185 -2.61 7.09 -3.64
C SER A 185 -2.64 8.03 -4.85
N LEU A 186 -2.65 7.50 -6.08
CA LEU A 186 -2.78 8.29 -7.31
C LEU A 186 -4.16 8.96 -7.41
N SER A 187 -5.22 8.18 -7.15
CA SER A 187 -6.61 8.62 -7.27
C SER A 187 -7.02 9.65 -6.22
N HIS A 188 -6.36 9.66 -5.06
CA HIS A 188 -6.62 10.63 -3.99
C HIS A 188 -5.51 11.66 -3.82
N TRP A 189 -4.54 11.70 -4.74
CA TRP A 189 -3.59 12.78 -4.75
C TRP A 189 -4.36 14.09 -5.02
N PRO A 190 -4.25 15.10 -4.12
CA PRO A 190 -5.10 16.27 -4.19
C PRO A 190 -4.89 16.97 -5.53
N PRO A 191 -5.96 17.25 -6.27
CA PRO A 191 -5.84 17.90 -7.55
C PRO A 191 -5.19 19.28 -7.37
N ARG A 192 -4.60 19.80 -8.44
CA ARG A 192 -4.36 21.25 -8.53
C ARG A 192 -5.72 21.95 -8.42
N PRO A 193 -5.81 23.19 -7.93
CA PRO A 193 -7.09 23.91 -7.91
C PRO A 193 -7.77 23.81 -9.29
N ARG A 194 -8.97 23.21 -9.34
CA ARG A 194 -9.75 22.93 -10.57
C ARG A 194 -9.13 21.94 -11.57
N GLY A 195 -8.13 21.17 -11.16
CA GLY A 195 -7.49 20.15 -11.99
C GLY A 195 -8.07 18.75 -11.76
N PRO A 196 -7.83 17.81 -12.69
CA PRO A 196 -8.13 16.40 -12.48
C PRO A 196 -7.19 15.77 -11.44
N HIS A 197 -7.62 14.64 -10.88
CA HIS A 197 -6.77 13.81 -10.01
C HIS A 197 -5.57 13.25 -10.79
N PHE A 198 -4.55 12.74 -10.08
CA PHE A 198 -3.31 12.37 -10.76
C PHE A 198 -3.48 11.17 -11.70
N ASN A 199 -4.27 10.16 -11.31
CA ASN A 199 -4.67 9.06 -12.20
C ASN A 199 -5.38 9.58 -13.47
N GLU A 200 -6.33 10.50 -13.35
CA GLU A 200 -7.05 11.11 -14.48
C GLU A 200 -6.14 11.95 -15.39
N ARG A 201 -5.07 12.53 -14.84
CA ARG A 201 -4.03 13.19 -15.65
C ARG A 201 -3.28 12.17 -16.50
N LEU A 202 -2.87 11.05 -15.90
CA LEU A 202 -2.13 10.00 -16.61
C LEU A 202 -2.95 9.41 -17.76
N GLN A 203 -4.28 9.26 -17.59
CA GLN A 203 -5.18 8.80 -18.64
C GLN A 203 -5.17 9.67 -19.91
N LYS A 204 -4.71 10.93 -19.82
CA LYS A 204 -4.65 11.88 -20.95
C LYS A 204 -3.29 11.89 -21.64
N LEU A 205 -2.32 11.15 -21.12
CA LEU A 205 -0.95 11.11 -21.65
C LEU A 205 -0.77 9.86 -22.51
N ASN A 206 0.15 9.94 -23.46
CA ASN A 206 0.63 8.80 -24.22
C ASN A 206 2.00 8.42 -23.67
N ILE A 207 2.02 7.47 -22.72
CA ILE A 207 3.25 7.02 -22.07
C ILE A 207 3.55 5.60 -22.57
N THR A 208 4.81 5.22 -22.71
CA THR A 208 5.19 3.87 -23.13
C THR A 208 4.54 2.82 -22.21
N GLY A 209 3.76 1.92 -22.82
CA GLY A 209 2.97 0.90 -22.10
C GLY A 209 1.65 1.40 -21.49
N PHE A 210 1.29 2.66 -21.68
CA PHE A 210 0.07 3.29 -21.13
C PHE A 210 -0.50 4.34 -22.11
N PRO A 211 -1.19 3.89 -23.17
CA PRO A 211 -1.74 4.77 -24.18
C PRO A 211 -2.91 5.62 -23.65
N VAL A 212 -3.21 6.71 -24.35
CA VAL A 212 -4.32 7.62 -24.02
C VAL A 212 -5.63 6.84 -23.83
N GLY A 213 -6.33 7.13 -22.73
CA GLY A 213 -7.60 6.52 -22.36
C GLY A 213 -7.48 5.24 -21.51
N LYS A 214 -6.26 4.74 -21.27
CA LYS A 214 -5.97 3.69 -20.28
C LYS A 214 -5.78 4.26 -18.88
N GLY A 215 -5.97 3.43 -17.85
CA GLY A 215 -5.87 3.81 -16.44
C GLY A 215 -7.20 4.06 -15.76
N LYS A 216 -8.28 3.41 -16.21
CA LYS A 216 -9.62 3.63 -15.65
C LYS A 216 -9.83 2.93 -14.30
N ASN A 217 -9.04 1.90 -14.02
CA ASN A 217 -9.14 1.06 -12.84
C ASN A 217 -7.75 0.60 -12.38
N GLU A 218 -7.72 -0.06 -11.23
CA GLU A 218 -6.51 -0.62 -10.65
C GLU A 218 -5.84 -1.67 -11.54
N GLU A 219 -6.62 -2.48 -12.27
CA GLU A 219 -6.09 -3.55 -13.12
C GLU A 219 -5.21 -2.98 -14.25
N GLU A 220 -5.65 -1.92 -14.92
CA GLU A 220 -4.87 -1.28 -16.00
C GLU A 220 -3.58 -0.62 -15.47
N PHE A 221 -3.60 -0.04 -14.27
CA PHE A 221 -2.38 0.47 -13.62
C PHE A 221 -1.44 -0.66 -13.19
N THR A 222 -2.01 -1.78 -12.74
CA THR A 222 -1.28 -2.98 -12.34
C THR A 222 -0.55 -3.59 -13.53
N GLU A 223 -1.25 -3.76 -14.65
CA GLU A 223 -0.68 -4.25 -15.90
C GLU A 223 0.44 -3.33 -16.40
N TRP A 224 0.22 -2.01 -16.39
CA TRP A 224 1.23 -1.04 -16.83
C TRP A 224 2.50 -1.11 -16.00
N TYR A 225 2.38 -1.09 -14.67
CA TYR A 225 3.54 -1.20 -13.79
C TYR A 225 4.25 -2.54 -13.94
N CYS A 226 3.50 -3.65 -14.01
CA CYS A 226 4.08 -4.98 -14.23
C CYS A 226 4.90 -5.05 -15.53
N ASN A 227 4.38 -4.50 -16.62
CA ASN A 227 5.09 -4.45 -17.90
C ASN A 227 6.37 -3.60 -17.81
N HIS A 228 6.33 -2.48 -17.09
CA HIS A 228 7.53 -1.67 -16.83
C HIS A 228 8.58 -2.45 -16.01
N VAL A 229 8.16 -3.15 -14.95
CA VAL A 229 9.05 -4.00 -14.13
C VAL A 229 9.71 -5.07 -14.99
N ILE A 230 8.93 -5.76 -15.84
CA ILE A 230 9.47 -6.78 -16.75
C ILE A 230 10.53 -6.17 -17.67
N ARG A 231 10.23 -5.03 -18.32
CA ARG A 231 11.16 -4.34 -19.21
C ARG A 231 12.46 -3.94 -18.51
N VAL A 232 12.37 -3.36 -17.30
CA VAL A 232 13.55 -2.99 -16.50
C VAL A 232 14.38 -4.22 -16.13
N ARG A 233 13.73 -5.29 -15.65
CA ARG A 233 14.42 -6.54 -15.28
C ARG A 233 15.10 -7.19 -16.48
N GLU A 234 14.45 -7.21 -17.64
CA GLU A 234 15.00 -7.77 -18.88
C GLU A 234 16.20 -6.95 -19.38
N LEU A 235 16.14 -5.62 -19.29
CA LEU A 235 17.26 -4.75 -19.65
C LEU A 235 18.46 -4.98 -18.72
N VAL A 236 18.24 -5.03 -17.40
CA VAL A 236 19.33 -5.27 -16.44
C VAL A 236 19.91 -6.67 -16.59
N ALA A 237 19.08 -7.70 -16.82
CA ALA A 237 19.55 -9.08 -16.98
C ALA A 237 20.53 -9.27 -18.16
N ASN A 238 20.52 -8.35 -19.14
CA ASN A 238 21.36 -8.40 -20.33
C ASN A 238 22.43 -7.28 -20.34
N SER A 239 22.80 -6.73 -19.19
CA SER A 239 23.75 -5.62 -19.07
C SER A 239 24.62 -5.72 -17.81
N GLU A 240 25.54 -4.77 -17.65
CA GLU A 240 26.40 -4.64 -16.45
C GLU A 240 25.75 -3.79 -15.34
N HIS A 241 24.49 -3.40 -15.53
CA HIS A 241 23.74 -2.65 -14.53
C HIS A 241 23.51 -3.45 -13.26
N HIS A 242 23.34 -2.72 -12.17
CA HIS A 242 22.88 -3.27 -10.91
C HIS A 242 21.43 -2.83 -10.71
N LEU A 243 20.57 -3.73 -10.25
CA LEU A 243 19.18 -3.41 -9.95
C LEU A 243 18.90 -3.62 -8.47
N ILE A 244 18.33 -2.62 -7.83
CA ILE A 244 17.89 -2.68 -6.43
C ILE A 244 16.38 -2.53 -6.42
N GLU A 245 15.71 -3.59 -6.01
CA GLU A 245 14.26 -3.58 -5.86
C GLU A 245 13.90 -3.28 -4.40
N VAL A 246 13.18 -2.19 -4.20
CA VAL A 246 12.86 -1.62 -2.88
C VAL A 246 11.35 -1.73 -2.67
N ASP A 247 10.91 -2.68 -1.85
CA ASP A 247 9.53 -2.70 -1.36
C ASP A 247 9.41 -1.75 -0.17
N ILE A 248 8.71 -0.64 -0.37
CA ILE A 248 8.56 0.39 0.67
C ILE A 248 7.63 -0.04 1.81
N GLU A 249 6.93 -1.17 1.65
CA GLU A 249 6.06 -1.76 2.67
C GLU A 249 6.74 -2.92 3.43
N ASP A 250 7.98 -3.27 3.06
CA ASP A 250 8.81 -4.24 3.76
C ASP A 250 9.47 -3.59 4.99
N ASN A 251 9.21 -4.14 6.18
CA ASN A 251 9.75 -3.61 7.43
C ASN A 251 11.27 -3.83 7.58
N THR A 252 11.86 -4.73 6.80
CA THR A 252 13.31 -4.99 6.79
C THR A 252 14.07 -4.10 5.80
N ILE A 253 13.37 -3.24 5.05
CA ILE A 253 14.00 -2.47 3.98
C ILE A 253 14.97 -1.41 4.52
N GLY A 254 14.70 -0.83 5.69
CA GLY A 254 15.60 0.13 6.34
C GLY A 254 16.96 -0.48 6.63
N GLN A 255 16.98 -1.61 7.35
CA GLN A 255 18.17 -2.42 7.58
C GLN A 255 18.90 -2.78 6.28
N ARG A 256 18.19 -3.30 5.27
CA ARG A 256 18.81 -3.70 3.99
C ARG A 256 19.44 -2.52 3.25
N MET A 257 18.77 -1.36 3.22
CA MET A 257 19.31 -0.14 2.64
C MET A 257 20.53 0.34 3.44
N SER A 258 20.50 0.20 4.76
CA SER A 258 21.61 0.54 5.64
C SER A 258 22.86 -0.29 5.35
N GLU A 259 22.72 -1.61 5.31
CA GLU A 259 23.81 -2.54 4.98
C GLU A 259 24.39 -2.26 3.58
N MET A 260 23.52 -2.02 2.60
CA MET A 260 23.90 -1.87 1.20
C MET A 260 24.65 -0.56 0.92
N PHE A 261 24.32 0.52 1.62
CA PHE A 261 24.87 1.86 1.35
C PHE A 261 25.75 2.42 2.46
N GLY A 262 25.81 1.78 3.63
CA GLY A 262 26.53 2.31 4.79
C GLY A 262 25.88 3.56 5.40
N ILE A 263 24.60 3.80 5.12
CA ILE A 263 23.80 4.89 5.68
C ILE A 263 23.05 4.34 6.91
N SER A 264 22.84 5.13 7.96
CA SER A 264 22.11 4.66 9.15
C SER A 264 20.71 4.14 8.80
N GLU A 265 20.28 3.02 9.37
CA GLU A 265 18.90 2.51 9.24
C GLU A 265 17.88 3.56 9.68
N SER A 266 18.22 4.39 10.68
CA SER A 266 17.36 5.49 11.15
C SER A 266 17.10 6.58 10.10
N CYS A 267 17.89 6.63 9.01
CA CYS A 267 17.62 7.52 7.89
C CYS A 267 16.45 7.04 7.02
N TRP A 268 16.06 5.77 7.12
CA TRP A 268 14.92 5.25 6.38
C TRP A 268 13.62 5.56 7.12
N GLY A 269 12.72 6.29 6.46
CA GLY A 269 11.46 6.71 7.06
C GLY A 269 10.36 7.02 6.06
N HIS A 270 9.22 7.48 6.56
CA HIS A 270 8.05 7.81 5.76
C HIS A 270 8.02 9.31 5.42
N ALA A 271 8.37 9.66 4.18
CA ALA A 271 8.25 11.01 3.67
C ALA A 271 7.04 11.15 2.74
N ASN A 272 6.45 12.35 2.68
CA ASN A 272 5.36 12.69 1.74
C ASN A 272 4.08 11.84 1.92
N VAL A 273 3.74 11.54 3.18
CA VAL A 273 2.49 10.87 3.55
C VAL A 273 1.30 11.80 3.29
N ASN A 274 0.24 11.26 2.69
CA ASN A 274 -1.02 11.98 2.55
C ASN A 274 -1.84 11.82 3.84
N LEU A 275 -1.75 12.81 4.74
CA LEU A 275 -2.44 12.78 6.04
C LEU A 275 -3.97 12.66 5.93
N ASN A 276 -4.57 13.09 4.81
CA ASN A 276 -6.01 12.93 4.60
C ASN A 276 -6.40 11.46 4.40
N LEU A 277 -5.47 10.64 3.89
CA LEU A 277 -5.67 9.20 3.70
C LEU A 277 -5.18 8.39 4.90
N HIS A 278 -4.29 8.98 5.70
CA HIS A 278 -3.65 8.32 6.84
C HIS A 278 -3.74 9.22 8.08
N PRO A 279 -4.96 9.48 8.61
CA PRO A 279 -5.13 10.36 9.77
C PRO A 279 -4.50 9.78 11.04
N ALA A 280 -4.24 8.48 11.06
CA ALA A 280 -3.58 7.77 12.16
C ALA A 280 -2.05 7.88 12.15
N VAL A 281 -1.45 8.50 11.13
CA VAL A 281 0.01 8.65 11.06
C VAL A 281 0.43 9.76 12.02
N ASN A 282 1.31 9.41 12.95
CA ASN A 282 1.91 10.37 13.86
C ASN A 282 2.73 11.39 13.06
N THR A 283 2.35 12.67 13.14
CA THR A 283 2.99 13.74 12.37
C THR A 283 4.44 14.00 12.78
N SER A 284 4.87 13.54 13.95
CA SER A 284 6.27 13.66 14.39
C SER A 284 7.20 12.62 13.74
N GLU A 285 6.65 11.52 13.23
CA GLU A 285 7.42 10.42 12.62
C GLU A 285 7.52 10.53 11.10
N VAL A 286 6.90 11.56 10.51
CA VAL A 286 6.85 11.75 9.06
C VAL A 286 7.38 13.10 8.63
N THR A 287 8.24 13.07 7.60
CA THR A 287 8.65 14.31 6.94
C THR A 287 7.50 14.81 6.08
N LEU A 288 6.76 15.78 6.61
CA LEU A 288 5.61 16.38 5.94
C LEU A 288 6.04 17.28 4.78
N SER A 289 5.26 17.23 3.70
CA SER A 289 5.39 18.25 2.65
C SER A 289 5.00 19.63 3.20
N LYS A 290 5.50 20.72 2.59
CA LYS A 290 5.09 22.11 2.93
C LYS A 290 3.57 22.28 3.00
N ARG A 291 2.83 21.57 2.13
CA ARG A 291 1.35 21.57 2.14
C ARG A 291 0.78 20.80 3.32
N GLY A 292 1.38 19.67 3.69
CA GLY A 292 1.04 18.90 4.89
C GLY A 292 1.21 19.71 6.17
N VAL A 293 2.34 20.42 6.32
CA VAL A 293 2.58 21.34 7.44
C VAL A 293 1.47 22.40 7.54
N LYS A 294 1.04 22.98 6.42
CA LYS A 294 -0.06 23.95 6.39
C LYS A 294 -1.40 23.33 6.80
N VAL A 295 -1.68 22.08 6.42
CA VAL A 295 -2.91 21.37 6.84
C VAL A 295 -2.91 21.13 8.34
N VAL A 296 -1.78 20.67 8.91
CA VAL A 296 -1.65 20.45 10.36
C VAL A 296 -1.78 21.76 11.12
N LYS A 297 -1.07 22.83 10.71
CA LYS A 297 -1.21 24.16 11.33
C LYS A 297 -2.66 24.66 11.29
N ASN A 298 -3.33 24.57 10.15
CA ASN A 298 -4.74 24.97 10.04
C ASN A 298 -5.68 24.11 10.91
N ALA A 299 -5.38 22.83 11.14
CA ALA A 299 -6.17 21.95 12.00
C ALA A 299 -5.95 22.28 13.48
N VAL A 300 -4.70 22.53 13.87
CA VAL A 300 -4.34 23.00 15.22
C VAL A 300 -4.99 24.36 15.51
N ASP A 301 -4.87 25.33 14.60
CA ASP A 301 -5.47 26.66 14.75
C ASP A 301 -7.00 26.61 14.87
N LYS A 302 -7.66 25.69 14.15
CA LYS A 302 -9.12 25.49 14.26
C LYS A 302 -9.51 24.86 15.59
N ASN A 303 -8.73 23.91 16.10
CA ASN A 303 -8.97 23.29 17.41
C ASN A 303 -8.67 24.27 18.57
N VAL A 304 -7.64 25.11 18.45
CA VAL A 304 -7.34 26.17 19.42
C VAL A 304 -8.44 27.24 19.41
N LYS A 305 -8.96 27.63 18.24
CA LYS A 305 -10.09 28.57 18.15
C LYS A 305 -11.42 27.97 18.65
N SER A 306 -11.65 26.67 18.48
CA SER A 306 -12.85 26.02 19.04
C SER A 306 -12.73 25.73 20.54
N ALA A 307 -11.51 25.63 21.08
CA ALA A 307 -11.27 25.56 22.51
C ALA A 307 -11.33 26.95 23.19
N GLY A 308 -10.91 28.01 22.47
CA GLY A 308 -11.00 29.39 22.94
C GLY A 308 -12.42 29.95 23.02
N SER A 309 -13.41 29.34 22.34
CA SER A 309 -14.82 29.71 22.48
C SER A 309 -15.57 28.98 23.59
N PHE A 310 -14.86 28.29 24.50
CA PHE A 310 -15.42 27.59 25.66
C PHE A 310 -15.06 28.28 27.00
N PHE A 311 -14.37 29.42 26.96
CA PHE A 311 -13.94 30.20 28.13
C PHE A 311 -14.41 31.67 28.07
N GLU A 312 -15.66 31.90 27.64
CA GLU A 312 -16.36 33.18 27.86
C GLU A 312 -17.69 32.91 28.59
N GLU A 313 -17.57 32.50 29.85
CA GLU A 313 -18.56 32.76 30.89
C GLU A 313 -17.81 32.64 32.22
N ILE A 314 -17.92 33.68 33.06
CA ILE A 314 -17.17 33.95 34.31
C ILE A 314 -15.97 34.89 34.09
N GLU A 315 -16.24 36.20 34.07
CA GLU A 315 -15.77 37.12 35.13
C GLU A 315 -16.41 38.51 34.94
N ASP A 316 -17.16 38.92 35.96
CA ASP A 316 -17.64 40.28 36.16
C ASP A 316 -16.73 40.96 37.20
N THR A 317 -16.49 42.26 37.02
CA THR A 317 -15.80 43.23 37.90
C THR A 317 -14.27 43.34 37.81
N ALA A 318 -13.79 44.31 37.01
CA ALA A 318 -13.11 45.51 37.52
C ALA A 318 -12.75 46.47 36.38
N ASP A 319 -13.12 47.72 36.61
CA ASP A 319 -12.95 48.92 35.81
C ASP A 319 -11.48 49.43 35.86
N VAL A 320 -10.79 49.56 34.72
CA VAL A 320 -9.83 50.64 34.40
C VAL A 320 -9.65 50.69 32.87
N GLY A 321 -10.08 51.79 32.25
CA GLY A 321 -9.92 52.02 30.81
C GLY A 321 -8.49 52.40 30.39
N ILE A 322 -8.14 52.09 29.14
CA ILE A 322 -7.16 52.81 28.31
C ILE A 322 -7.56 52.62 26.83
N ARG A 323 -7.66 53.75 26.12
CA ARG A 323 -7.74 53.89 24.66
C ARG A 323 -6.44 53.38 24.00
N ALA A 324 -6.53 52.73 22.84
CA ALA A 324 -6.10 53.29 21.55
C ALA A 324 -5.94 52.23 20.43
N THR A 325 -6.59 52.56 19.30
CA THR A 325 -6.14 52.42 17.90
C THR A 325 -5.67 51.07 17.35
N GLU A 326 -6.51 50.53 16.46
CA GLU A 326 -6.09 49.73 15.32
C GLU A 326 -5.36 50.62 14.30
N SER A 327 -4.16 50.20 13.91
CA SER A 327 -3.57 50.55 12.61
C SER A 327 -2.80 49.34 12.12
N GLY A 328 -3.23 48.79 10.98
CA GLY A 328 -2.54 47.68 10.34
C GLY A 328 -1.16 48.08 9.84
N TYR A 329 -0.29 47.08 9.65
CA TYR A 329 0.62 47.08 8.52
C TYR A 329 1.15 45.68 8.23
N ASP A 330 1.39 45.51 6.95
CA ASP A 330 1.99 44.40 6.21
C ASP A 330 3.49 44.30 6.50
N SER A 331 4.04 43.09 6.54
CA SER A 331 5.34 42.71 5.93
C SER A 331 6.01 41.54 6.67
N GLN A 332 6.39 40.54 5.87
CA GLN A 332 7.70 39.88 5.84
C GLN A 332 8.53 39.87 7.14
N PHE A 333 8.94 38.67 7.60
CA PHE A 333 10.38 38.41 7.80
C PHE A 333 10.69 36.92 7.97
N GLU A 334 11.89 36.59 7.51
CA GLU A 334 12.64 35.35 7.65
C GLU A 334 13.15 35.10 9.08
N ASP A 335 13.60 33.86 9.30
CA ASP A 335 14.54 33.37 10.32
C ASP A 335 14.13 33.41 11.80
N PHE A 336 14.23 32.24 12.46
CA PHE A 336 15.28 31.99 13.46
C PHE A 336 15.30 30.54 13.96
N ASP A 337 16.52 30.05 14.15
CA ASP A 337 16.95 29.06 15.14
C ASP A 337 16.23 29.22 16.48
N ASP A 338 15.89 28.13 17.15
CA ASP A 338 16.61 27.80 18.38
C ASP A 338 16.36 26.37 18.86
N SER A 339 17.43 25.83 19.40
CA SER A 339 17.58 24.68 20.27
C SER A 339 16.56 24.65 21.42
N ASN A 340 16.19 23.44 21.83
CA ASN A 340 16.16 23.07 23.25
C ASN A 340 16.02 21.54 23.39
N ASP A 341 17.02 20.97 24.04
CA ASP A 341 16.99 19.69 24.72
C ASP A 341 15.89 19.68 25.79
N VAL A 342 15.02 18.67 25.78
CA VAL A 342 14.32 18.18 26.98
C VAL A 342 14.15 16.67 26.91
N ASP A 343 14.74 16.03 27.92
CA ASP A 343 14.57 14.71 28.51
C ASP A 343 13.69 13.64 27.86
N THR A 344 14.33 12.47 27.79
CA THR A 344 13.82 11.12 27.56
C THR A 344 12.55 10.80 28.34
N ALA A 345 11.41 10.85 27.66
CA ALA A 345 10.27 10.00 27.97
C ALA A 345 10.30 8.81 27.01
N GLU A 346 10.13 7.59 27.52
CA GLU A 346 9.87 6.41 26.69
C GLU A 346 8.58 6.64 25.88
N ILE A 347 8.74 7.07 24.63
CA ILE A 347 7.63 7.29 23.70
C ILE A 347 7.18 5.92 23.19
N ARG A 348 5.98 5.52 23.61
CA ARG A 348 5.22 4.45 22.95
C ARG A 348 4.93 4.89 21.51
N ASP A 349 5.69 4.29 20.61
CA ASP A 349 5.53 4.28 19.15
C ASP A 349 4.06 3.99 18.78
N ASN A 350 3.35 5.01 18.27
CA ASN A 350 1.94 4.96 17.89
C ASN A 350 1.79 5.11 16.36
N GLY A 351 2.84 4.82 15.59
CA GLY A 351 2.82 4.85 14.12
C GLY A 351 2.05 3.66 13.52
N ASN A 352 0.91 3.93 12.87
CA ASN A 352 0.13 2.97 12.07
C ASN A 352 -0.04 1.58 12.73
N ASN A 353 -0.89 1.50 13.76
CA ASN A 353 -1.13 0.27 14.53
C ASN A 353 -1.42 -0.97 13.65
N TYR A 354 -1.93 -0.82 12.42
CA TYR A 354 -2.19 -1.92 11.48
C TYR A 354 -0.93 -2.64 10.93
N LEU A 355 0.28 -2.16 11.22
CA LEU A 355 1.53 -2.86 10.92
C LEU A 355 2.04 -3.71 12.08
N ALA A 356 1.36 -3.68 13.24
CA ALA A 356 1.80 -4.45 14.39
C ALA A 356 1.89 -5.95 14.05
N PRO A 357 2.90 -6.67 14.57
CA PRO A 357 3.10 -8.10 14.31
C PRO A 357 1.88 -8.99 14.63
N CYS A 358 0.93 -8.49 15.42
CA CYS A 358 -0.33 -9.14 15.76
C CYS A 358 -1.40 -9.07 14.66
N PHE A 359 -1.17 -8.36 13.54
CA PHE A 359 -2.09 -8.33 12.39
C PHE A 359 -1.64 -9.20 11.22
N ARG A 360 -0.52 -9.93 11.38
CA ARG A 360 0.03 -10.81 10.35
C ARG A 360 -0.01 -12.26 10.82
N ALA A 361 -0.51 -13.13 9.95
CA ALA A 361 -0.43 -14.57 10.13
C ALA A 361 1.02 -15.05 9.99
N ARG A 362 1.46 -15.92 10.90
CA ARG A 362 2.75 -16.61 10.82
C ARG A 362 2.61 -17.94 10.08
N SER A 363 3.34 -18.10 8.99
CA SER A 363 3.30 -19.31 8.13
C SER A 363 4.18 -20.46 8.63
N ASP A 364 5.10 -20.20 9.56
CA ASP A 364 6.11 -21.12 10.09
C ASP A 364 5.76 -21.71 11.47
N THR A 365 4.48 -21.63 11.86
CA THR A 365 4.00 -22.07 13.19
C THR A 365 3.90 -23.58 13.36
N VAL A 366 3.94 -24.33 12.26
CA VAL A 366 3.85 -25.80 12.25
C VAL A 366 4.99 -26.37 11.41
N PRO A 367 5.78 -27.33 11.94
CA PRO A 367 6.86 -27.95 11.17
C PRO A 367 6.27 -28.82 10.04
N LEU A 368 6.96 -28.88 8.89
CA LEU A 368 6.55 -29.67 7.72
C LEU A 368 6.26 -31.14 8.04
N SER A 369 6.91 -31.71 9.05
CA SER A 369 6.69 -33.10 9.50
C SER A 369 5.27 -33.37 10.02
N MET A 370 4.55 -32.32 10.42
CA MET A 370 3.18 -32.36 10.95
C MET A 370 2.10 -32.14 9.87
N TYR A 371 2.49 -31.83 8.64
CA TYR A 371 1.55 -31.61 7.53
C TYR A 371 0.74 -32.89 7.26
N GLY A 372 -0.58 -32.76 7.21
CA GLY A 372 -1.54 -33.87 7.14
C GLY A 372 -1.67 -34.70 8.42
N LYS A 373 -1.01 -34.32 9.52
CA LYS A 373 -0.95 -35.09 10.78
C LYS A 373 -1.34 -34.26 12.02
N LEU A 374 -1.99 -33.12 11.81
CA LEU A 374 -2.39 -32.21 12.87
C LEU A 374 -3.42 -32.85 13.83
N PRO A 375 -3.16 -32.85 15.15
CA PRO A 375 -4.04 -33.51 16.11
C PRO A 375 -5.39 -32.79 16.27
N LYS A 376 -6.44 -33.60 16.44
CA LYS A 376 -7.81 -33.15 16.73
C LYS A 376 -8.02 -32.98 18.24
N PRO A 377 -9.01 -32.18 18.67
CA PRO A 377 -9.91 -31.37 17.84
C PRO A 377 -9.20 -30.18 17.17
N TRP A 378 -9.78 -29.68 16.08
CA TRP A 378 -9.35 -28.44 15.42
C TRP A 378 -10.26 -27.29 15.85
N ILE A 379 -9.72 -26.28 16.54
CA ILE A 379 -10.52 -25.26 17.22
C ILE A 379 -10.15 -23.87 16.69
N ASN A 380 -11.09 -23.18 16.05
CA ASN A 380 -10.88 -21.82 15.58
C ASN A 380 -11.06 -20.80 16.72
N LEU A 381 -9.99 -20.08 17.03
CA LEU A 381 -9.92 -18.97 17.97
C LEU A 381 -10.12 -17.61 17.30
N GLY A 382 -10.28 -17.58 15.97
CA GLY A 382 -10.62 -16.39 15.19
C GLY A 382 -12.02 -15.85 15.50
N LEU A 383 -12.22 -14.58 15.13
CA LEU A 383 -13.48 -13.88 15.36
C LEU A 383 -14.46 -14.07 14.18
N PRO A 384 -15.76 -13.81 14.38
CA PRO A 384 -16.72 -13.79 13.28
C PRO A 384 -16.25 -12.89 12.13
N LYS A 385 -16.67 -13.23 10.90
CA LYS A 385 -16.36 -12.47 9.68
C LYS A 385 -14.89 -12.49 9.24
N MET A 386 -14.06 -13.32 9.88
CA MET A 386 -12.69 -13.66 9.44
C MET A 386 -12.63 -14.98 8.66
N GLY A 387 -13.64 -15.28 7.82
CA GLY A 387 -13.64 -16.50 6.99
C GLY A 387 -14.09 -17.80 7.68
N THR A 388 -14.67 -17.72 8.88
CA THR A 388 -15.16 -18.89 9.64
C THR A 388 -16.13 -19.80 8.87
N THR A 389 -16.97 -19.23 7.98
CA THR A 389 -17.89 -20.02 7.15
C THR A 389 -17.14 -20.79 6.07
N SER A 390 -16.16 -20.16 5.43
CA SER A 390 -15.28 -20.81 4.45
C SER A 390 -14.49 -21.95 5.10
N LEU A 391 -13.96 -21.73 6.31
CA LEU A 391 -13.27 -22.77 7.07
C LEU A 391 -14.19 -23.96 7.41
N ASN A 392 -15.43 -23.69 7.78
CA ASN A 392 -16.42 -24.74 8.06
C ASN A 392 -16.70 -25.62 6.83
N GLU A 393 -16.91 -24.99 5.67
CA GLU A 393 -17.19 -25.70 4.43
C GLU A 393 -15.96 -26.44 3.91
N PHE A 394 -14.76 -25.90 4.14
CA PHE A 394 -13.50 -26.58 3.85
C PHE A 394 -13.39 -27.92 4.58
N PHE A 395 -13.60 -27.95 5.90
CA PHE A 395 -13.54 -29.21 6.65
C PHE A 395 -14.63 -30.21 6.25
N LYS A 396 -15.85 -29.73 5.99
CA LYS A 396 -16.93 -30.60 5.48
C LYS A 396 -16.61 -31.19 4.11
N CYS A 397 -16.03 -30.40 3.22
CA CYS A 397 -15.59 -30.84 1.90
C CYS A 397 -14.51 -31.93 2.00
N GLY A 398 -13.69 -31.90 3.05
CA GLY A 398 -12.75 -32.96 3.41
C GLY A 398 -13.34 -34.16 4.15
N ASN A 399 -14.67 -34.31 4.21
CA ASN A 399 -15.40 -35.35 4.96
C ASN A 399 -15.14 -35.34 6.47
N TYR A 400 -14.81 -34.19 7.06
CA TYR A 400 -14.70 -34.03 8.51
C TYR A 400 -16.00 -33.49 9.13
N THR A 401 -16.27 -33.89 10.38
CA THR A 401 -17.38 -33.35 11.16
C THR A 401 -17.01 -31.96 11.66
N SER A 402 -17.54 -30.92 11.00
CA SER A 402 -17.26 -29.52 11.33
C SER A 402 -18.51 -28.76 11.76
N TYR A 403 -18.37 -28.05 12.88
CA TYR A 403 -19.39 -27.18 13.46
C TYR A 403 -19.03 -25.71 13.23
N HIS A 404 -20.03 -24.91 12.84
CA HIS A 404 -19.97 -23.45 12.82
C HIS A 404 -20.62 -22.93 14.12
N TYR A 405 -21.25 -21.74 14.18
CA TYR A 405 -21.85 -21.25 15.45
C TYR A 405 -23.01 -22.12 15.98
N ILE A 406 -23.58 -23.00 15.15
CA ILE A 406 -24.57 -24.01 15.53
C ILE A 406 -23.88 -25.38 15.57
N CYS A 407 -23.81 -25.96 16.78
CA CYS A 407 -23.21 -27.26 17.06
C CYS A 407 -24.19 -28.42 16.83
N CYS A 408 -25.50 -28.22 17.00
CA CYS A 408 -26.50 -29.22 16.64
C CYS A 408 -27.71 -28.58 15.99
N LYS A 409 -28.14 -29.13 14.84
CA LYS A 409 -29.37 -28.72 14.15
C LYS A 409 -30.53 -29.59 14.63
N ASP A 410 -31.01 -29.36 15.85
CA ASP A 410 -32.38 -29.72 16.18
C ASP A 410 -33.30 -28.70 15.52
N HIS A 411 -34.26 -29.16 14.71
CA HIS A 411 -35.23 -28.32 14.01
C HIS A 411 -36.06 -27.44 14.96
N ARG A 412 -36.21 -27.84 16.22
CA ARG A 412 -36.99 -27.08 17.22
C ARG A 412 -36.13 -26.14 18.06
N ASN A 413 -34.89 -26.52 18.36
CA ASN A 413 -34.01 -25.74 19.23
C ASN A 413 -32.52 -25.94 18.88
N PRO A 414 -31.97 -25.17 17.92
CA PRO A 414 -30.59 -25.35 17.51
C PRO A 414 -29.63 -25.09 18.68
N LEU A 415 -28.77 -26.06 18.97
CA LEU A 415 -27.75 -25.93 20.02
C LEU A 415 -26.61 -25.06 19.51
N LEU A 416 -26.49 -23.85 20.07
CA LEU A 416 -25.38 -22.95 19.79
C LEU A 416 -24.10 -23.46 20.47
N CYS A 417 -22.97 -23.40 19.77
CA CYS A 417 -21.69 -23.85 20.34
C CYS A 417 -21.31 -23.07 21.60
N ALA A 418 -21.64 -21.78 21.65
CA ALA A 418 -21.48 -20.93 22.83
C ALA A 418 -22.21 -21.46 24.08
N ASN A 419 -23.35 -22.14 23.90
CA ASN A 419 -24.15 -22.62 25.01
C ASN A 419 -23.59 -23.93 25.57
N CYS A 420 -23.28 -24.91 24.72
CA CYS A 420 -22.69 -26.17 25.17
C CYS A 420 -21.30 -25.97 25.77
N THR A 421 -20.51 -25.03 25.24
CA THR A 421 -19.19 -24.70 25.80
C THR A 421 -19.28 -24.11 27.19
N LYS A 422 -20.12 -23.09 27.35
CA LYS A 422 -20.40 -22.46 28.65
C LYS A 422 -20.93 -23.47 29.67
N GLN A 423 -21.81 -24.38 29.26
CA GLN A 423 -22.34 -25.42 30.14
C GLN A 423 -21.27 -26.43 30.54
N SER A 424 -20.36 -26.81 29.63
CA SER A 424 -19.27 -27.75 29.92
C SER A 424 -18.36 -27.21 31.02
N VAL A 425 -17.86 -25.97 30.87
CA VAL A 425 -16.97 -25.36 31.87
C VAL A 425 -17.69 -25.14 33.21
N ARG A 426 -18.97 -24.72 33.19
CA ARG A 426 -19.79 -24.61 34.43
C ARG A 426 -19.91 -25.92 35.19
N ASN A 427 -19.87 -27.05 34.49
CA ASN A 427 -19.92 -28.38 35.09
C ASN A 427 -18.52 -28.92 35.47
N GLY A 428 -17.46 -28.11 35.38
CA GLY A 428 -16.08 -28.54 35.62
C GLY A 428 -15.53 -29.49 34.54
N LEU A 429 -16.13 -29.49 33.35
CA LEU A 429 -15.71 -30.33 32.22
C LEU A 429 -14.89 -29.53 31.20
N LYS A 430 -14.18 -30.26 30.31
CA LYS A 430 -13.48 -29.66 29.17
C LYS A 430 -14.45 -28.84 28.30
N PRO A 431 -14.02 -27.72 27.68
CA PRO A 431 -14.94 -26.82 26.99
C PRO A 431 -15.87 -27.45 25.94
N LEU A 432 -15.53 -28.54 25.27
CA LEU A 432 -16.41 -29.16 24.27
C LEU A 432 -17.11 -30.43 24.78
N ALA A 433 -17.03 -30.76 26.07
CA ALA A 433 -17.52 -32.03 26.61
C ALA A 433 -19.04 -32.24 26.47
N ASN A 434 -19.83 -31.18 26.59
CA ASN A 434 -21.29 -31.22 26.36
C ASN A 434 -21.67 -30.83 24.93
N CYS A 435 -20.71 -30.55 24.06
CA CYS A 435 -20.97 -30.32 22.65
C CYS A 435 -21.00 -31.66 21.90
N PRO A 436 -21.71 -31.77 20.77
CA PRO A 436 -21.64 -32.96 19.93
C PRO A 436 -20.20 -33.29 19.51
N ALA A 437 -19.89 -34.58 19.40
CA ALA A 437 -18.57 -35.02 18.95
C ALA A 437 -18.30 -34.51 17.53
N GLY A 438 -17.15 -33.89 17.34
CA GLY A 438 -16.72 -33.32 16.06
C GLY A 438 -15.21 -33.35 15.88
N ASP A 439 -14.79 -33.10 14.65
CA ASP A 439 -13.39 -32.94 14.29
C ASP A 439 -12.97 -31.47 14.38
N ALA A 440 -13.85 -30.55 13.96
CA ALA A 440 -13.56 -29.12 13.86
C ALA A 440 -14.67 -28.22 14.43
N TRP A 441 -14.27 -27.17 15.14
CA TRP A 441 -15.14 -26.10 15.64
C TRP A 441 -14.67 -24.76 15.07
N THR A 442 -15.32 -24.32 14.01
CA THR A 442 -14.88 -23.21 13.14
C THR A 442 -15.49 -21.85 13.50
N GLN A 443 -16.51 -21.83 14.36
CA GLN A 443 -16.99 -20.62 15.03
C GLN A 443 -17.69 -21.01 16.33
N LEU A 444 -17.33 -20.39 17.46
CA LEU A 444 -17.81 -20.77 18.79
C LEU A 444 -18.81 -19.80 19.40
N ASP A 445 -18.86 -18.56 18.93
CA ASP A 445 -19.70 -17.51 19.52
C ASP A 445 -21.17 -17.61 19.12
N ASN A 446 -22.03 -16.89 19.85
CA ASN A 446 -23.42 -16.62 19.45
C ASN A 446 -23.67 -15.12 19.20
N GLY A 447 -22.59 -14.36 18.96
CA GLY A 447 -22.53 -12.90 18.89
C GLY A 447 -22.99 -12.16 20.16
N ARG A 448 -23.07 -12.85 21.30
CA ARG A 448 -23.25 -12.25 22.64
C ARG A 448 -22.20 -12.75 23.63
N TYR A 449 -21.78 -13.99 23.46
CA TYR A 449 -20.74 -14.65 24.23
C TYR A 449 -19.74 -15.27 23.26
N PHE A 450 -18.45 -15.09 23.55
CA PHE A 450 -17.33 -15.49 22.70
C PHE A 450 -16.44 -16.46 23.50
N PRO A 451 -16.79 -17.76 23.57
CA PRO A 451 -16.01 -18.75 24.31
C PRO A 451 -14.52 -18.75 23.94
N GLN A 452 -14.20 -18.49 22.67
CA GLN A 452 -12.82 -18.44 22.19
C GLN A 452 -11.99 -17.30 22.78
N ILE A 453 -12.63 -16.30 23.41
CA ILE A 453 -11.98 -15.21 24.14
C ILE A 453 -12.11 -15.46 25.65
N GLU A 454 -13.33 -15.75 26.11
CA GLU A 454 -13.66 -15.80 27.54
C GLU A 454 -13.20 -17.10 28.22
N LEU A 455 -13.00 -18.18 27.47
CA LEU A 455 -12.59 -19.50 27.97
C LEU A 455 -11.25 -19.96 27.38
N LEU A 456 -10.38 -19.01 27.02
CA LEU A 456 -9.16 -19.28 26.27
C LEU A 456 -8.27 -20.28 27.02
N GLU A 457 -8.00 -20.02 28.30
CA GLU A 457 -7.17 -20.88 29.14
C GLU A 457 -7.80 -22.27 29.34
N GLU A 458 -9.12 -22.36 29.51
CA GLU A 458 -9.84 -23.62 29.65
C GLU A 458 -9.77 -24.46 28.37
N PHE A 459 -9.73 -23.82 27.19
CA PHE A 459 -9.51 -24.53 25.92
C PHE A 459 -8.12 -25.18 25.89
N PHE A 460 -7.07 -24.45 26.24
CA PHE A 460 -5.72 -25.00 26.28
C PHE A 460 -5.54 -26.05 27.38
N GLN A 461 -6.13 -25.84 28.55
CA GLN A 461 -6.10 -26.84 29.64
C GLN A 461 -6.89 -28.11 29.30
N GLY A 462 -8.06 -27.97 28.67
CA GLY A 462 -8.91 -29.11 28.30
C GLY A 462 -8.35 -29.91 27.12
N TYR A 463 -7.65 -29.23 26.20
CA TYR A 463 -7.13 -29.79 24.95
C TYR A 463 -5.66 -29.40 24.71
N PRO A 464 -4.73 -29.83 25.58
CA PRO A 464 -3.33 -29.39 25.54
C PRO A 464 -2.55 -29.86 24.31
N ARG A 465 -3.13 -30.76 23.50
CA ARG A 465 -2.54 -31.31 22.28
C ARG A 465 -3.41 -31.05 21.04
N ALA A 466 -4.43 -30.20 21.14
CA ALA A 466 -5.26 -29.85 20.00
C ALA A 466 -4.49 -28.98 19.00
N THR A 467 -5.09 -28.81 17.82
CA THR A 467 -4.68 -27.78 16.87
C THR A 467 -5.66 -26.61 16.97
N PHE A 468 -5.12 -25.44 17.27
CA PHE A 468 -5.84 -24.19 17.29
C PHE A 468 -5.60 -23.44 15.98
N ILE A 469 -6.65 -22.81 15.46
CA ILE A 469 -6.60 -22.05 14.22
C ILE A 469 -6.92 -20.59 14.57
N LEU A 470 -6.13 -19.65 14.06
CA LEU A 470 -6.38 -18.22 14.20
C LEU A 470 -6.44 -17.62 12.81
N MET A 471 -7.62 -17.15 12.42
CA MET A 471 -7.85 -16.57 11.10
C MET A 471 -7.60 -15.06 11.15
N PHE A 472 -6.89 -14.55 10.15
CA PHE A 472 -6.54 -13.17 9.93
C PHE A 472 -7.24 -12.64 8.70
N ARG A 473 -7.41 -11.33 8.69
CA ARG A 473 -7.97 -10.55 7.59
C ARG A 473 -7.49 -9.10 7.75
N GLY A 474 -7.32 -8.35 6.67
CA GLY A 474 -7.05 -6.92 6.76
C GLY A 474 -8.07 -6.22 7.67
N MET A 475 -7.58 -5.43 8.64
CA MET A 475 -8.43 -4.88 9.71
C MET A 475 -9.57 -4.02 9.20
N GLU A 476 -9.32 -3.22 8.15
CA GLU A 476 -10.36 -2.44 7.47
C GLU A 476 -11.41 -3.35 6.83
N ASN A 477 -10.98 -4.38 6.10
CA ASN A 477 -11.87 -5.33 5.45
C ASN A 477 -12.71 -6.10 6.47
N TRP A 478 -12.11 -6.50 7.59
CA TRP A 478 -12.81 -7.18 8.68
C TRP A 478 -13.82 -6.24 9.36
N TYR A 479 -13.40 -5.05 9.77
CA TYR A 479 -14.26 -4.05 10.42
C TYR A 479 -15.45 -3.68 9.52
N ASN A 480 -15.20 -3.42 8.23
CA ASN A 480 -16.25 -3.16 7.25
C ASN A 480 -17.18 -4.37 7.06
N SER A 481 -16.66 -5.59 7.12
CA SER A 481 -17.49 -6.80 7.08
C SER A 481 -18.41 -6.92 8.30
N MET A 482 -17.97 -6.45 9.46
CA MET A 482 -18.74 -6.43 10.71
C MET A 482 -19.80 -5.31 10.72
N LEU A 483 -19.45 -4.14 10.17
CA LEU A 483 -20.37 -3.01 9.99
C LEU A 483 -21.50 -3.33 9.01
N ASN A 484 -21.16 -3.92 7.87
CA ASN A 484 -22.09 -4.12 6.77
C ASN A 484 -22.81 -5.48 6.81
N TRP A 485 -22.53 -6.31 7.82
CA TRP A 485 -23.16 -7.62 7.97
C TRP A 485 -24.70 -7.48 7.98
N PRO A 486 -25.42 -8.20 7.09
CA PRO A 486 -26.68 -7.70 6.53
C PRO A 486 -27.74 -7.42 7.58
N ARG A 487 -28.36 -6.25 7.42
CA ARG A 487 -29.65 -5.88 7.99
C ARG A 487 -30.71 -6.80 7.40
N ASN A 488 -30.90 -8.00 7.93
CA ASN A 488 -32.10 -8.74 7.59
C ASN A 488 -33.29 -7.94 8.16
N ARG A 489 -34.03 -7.30 7.25
CA ARG A 489 -35.18 -6.38 7.42
C ARG A 489 -35.62 -6.22 8.90
N ASN A 490 -35.14 -5.15 9.55
CA ASN A 490 -35.52 -4.67 10.88
C ASN A 490 -35.14 -5.51 12.12
N LYS A 491 -34.53 -6.71 12.02
CA LYS A 491 -34.37 -7.61 13.19
C LYS A 491 -32.99 -7.59 13.87
N TYR A 492 -31.90 -7.30 13.14
CA TYR A 492 -30.54 -7.38 13.69
C TYR A 492 -29.75 -6.11 13.43
N LYS A 493 -29.14 -5.59 14.51
CA LYS A 493 -28.16 -4.50 14.47
C LYS A 493 -26.82 -5.01 13.88
N PRO A 494 -26.02 -4.15 13.23
CA PRO A 494 -24.63 -4.44 12.86
C PRO A 494 -23.86 -5.13 13.99
N MET A 495 -22.88 -5.98 13.64
CA MET A 495 -22.14 -6.70 14.67
C MET A 495 -21.34 -5.74 15.56
N THR A 496 -20.82 -4.65 15.01
CA THR A 496 -20.17 -3.57 15.76
C THR A 496 -21.10 -2.96 16.82
N GLU A 497 -22.35 -2.63 16.45
CA GLU A 497 -23.37 -2.14 17.39
C GLU A 497 -23.73 -3.15 18.49
N ARG A 498 -23.67 -4.44 18.18
CA ARG A 498 -23.89 -5.50 19.18
C ARG A 498 -22.72 -5.56 20.15
N LEU A 499 -21.50 -5.57 19.64
CA LEU A 499 -20.26 -5.62 20.43
C LEU A 499 -20.13 -4.42 21.36
N LEU A 500 -20.50 -3.22 20.92
CA LEU A 500 -20.55 -2.00 21.74
C LEU A 500 -21.39 -2.14 23.02
N LYS A 501 -22.35 -3.07 23.04
CA LYS A 501 -23.25 -3.27 24.20
C LYS A 501 -22.77 -4.36 25.16
N LEU A 502 -21.74 -5.10 24.79
CA LEU A 502 -21.21 -6.23 25.55
C LEU A 502 -19.98 -5.81 26.33
N ASN A 503 -19.71 -6.53 27.42
CA ASN A 503 -18.43 -6.46 28.12
C ASN A 503 -17.70 -7.75 27.76
N ILE A 504 -16.72 -7.65 26.87
CA ILE A 504 -15.92 -8.79 26.40
C ILE A 504 -14.51 -8.60 26.93
N THR A 505 -13.81 -9.66 27.28
CA THR A 505 -12.41 -9.56 27.72
C THR A 505 -11.57 -8.80 26.69
N GLY A 506 -10.97 -7.69 27.13
CA GLY A 506 -10.22 -6.75 26.27
C GLY A 506 -11.04 -5.71 25.51
N LEU A 507 -12.37 -5.78 25.51
CA LEU A 507 -13.27 -4.79 24.88
C LEU A 507 -14.40 -4.39 25.85
N PRO A 508 -14.20 -3.34 26.66
CA PRO A 508 -15.20 -2.86 27.59
C PRO A 508 -16.48 -2.39 26.89
N LYS A 509 -17.61 -2.48 27.61
CA LYS A 509 -18.89 -1.95 27.13
C LYS A 509 -18.77 -0.47 26.74
N GLY A 510 -19.29 -0.11 25.58
CA GLY A 510 -19.22 1.23 25.01
C GLY A 510 -17.95 1.52 24.20
N LYS A 511 -17.01 0.56 24.11
CA LYS A 511 -15.81 0.66 23.27
C LYS A 511 -15.94 -0.16 21.98
N GLY A 512 -15.16 0.20 20.96
CA GLY A 512 -15.22 -0.40 19.62
C GLY A 512 -16.12 0.35 18.63
N ASN A 513 -16.33 1.65 18.78
CA ASN A 513 -17.06 2.45 17.79
C ASN A 513 -16.16 2.94 16.65
N ASP A 514 -14.85 2.70 16.77
CA ASP A 514 -13.84 3.04 15.78
C ASP A 514 -12.96 1.81 15.48
N ILE A 515 -12.41 1.80 14.27
CA ILE A 515 -11.55 0.72 13.79
C ILE A 515 -10.27 0.59 14.61
N SER A 516 -9.69 1.69 15.11
CA SER A 516 -8.46 1.64 15.92
C SER A 516 -8.66 0.81 17.19
N VAL A 517 -9.73 1.09 17.94
CA VAL A 517 -10.11 0.36 19.15
C VAL A 517 -10.37 -1.12 18.85
N PHE A 518 -10.99 -1.41 17.70
CA PHE A 518 -11.19 -2.78 17.24
C PHE A 518 -9.87 -3.48 16.90
N ALA A 519 -8.93 -2.75 16.29
CA ALA A 519 -7.58 -3.24 16.00
C ALA A 519 -6.84 -3.56 17.29
N ASP A 520 -6.80 -2.63 18.25
CA ASP A 520 -6.11 -2.81 19.52
C ASP A 520 -6.66 -4.01 20.29
N TRP A 521 -7.99 -4.14 20.35
CA TRP A 521 -8.64 -5.29 20.96
C TRP A 521 -8.29 -6.60 20.26
N HIS A 522 -8.37 -6.65 18.93
CA HIS A 522 -8.01 -7.82 18.16
C HIS A 522 -6.53 -8.19 18.35
N CYS A 523 -5.64 -7.20 18.32
CA CYS A 523 -4.21 -7.35 18.55
C CYS A 523 -3.93 -7.96 19.93
N GLY A 524 -4.58 -7.43 20.98
CA GLY A 524 -4.47 -7.97 22.33
C GLY A 524 -4.98 -9.41 22.44
N HIS A 525 -6.05 -9.77 21.72
CA HIS A 525 -6.51 -11.16 21.63
C HIS A 525 -5.49 -12.06 20.94
N VAL A 526 -4.93 -11.64 19.80
CA VAL A 526 -3.88 -12.39 19.09
C VAL A 526 -2.66 -12.62 19.98
N GLN A 527 -2.18 -11.57 20.65
CA GLN A 527 -1.06 -11.66 21.58
C GLN A 527 -1.37 -12.64 22.71
N ARG A 528 -2.54 -12.52 23.35
CA ARG A 528 -2.96 -13.45 24.40
C ARG A 528 -3.02 -14.90 23.91
N VAL A 529 -3.55 -15.16 22.72
CA VAL A 529 -3.56 -16.52 22.12
C VAL A 529 -2.13 -17.05 21.98
N ARG A 530 -1.21 -16.24 21.44
CA ARG A 530 0.20 -16.59 21.27
C ARG A 530 0.89 -16.86 22.61
N ASP A 531 0.64 -16.03 23.62
CA ASP A 531 1.22 -16.15 24.95
C ASP A 531 0.70 -17.36 25.72
N VAL A 532 -0.59 -17.66 25.59
CA VAL A 532 -1.19 -18.82 26.25
C VAL A 532 -0.70 -20.09 25.58
N ILE A 533 -0.72 -20.19 24.24
CA ILE A 533 -0.31 -21.43 23.57
C ILE A 533 1.17 -21.78 23.81
N ALA A 534 2.05 -20.79 23.97
CA ALA A 534 3.46 -21.02 24.28
C ALA A 534 3.68 -21.85 25.57
N LYS A 535 2.66 -21.96 26.43
CA LYS A 535 2.68 -22.74 27.68
C LYS A 535 2.21 -24.19 27.52
N TYR A 536 1.76 -24.59 26.33
CA TYR A 536 1.15 -25.90 26.07
C TYR A 536 1.78 -26.59 24.86
N PRO A 537 1.78 -27.92 24.79
CA PRO A 537 2.26 -28.68 23.63
C PRO A 537 1.23 -28.70 22.48
N ALA A 538 0.37 -27.68 22.40
CA ALA A 538 -0.64 -27.54 21.36
C ALA A 538 -0.02 -26.89 20.11
N HIS A 539 -0.75 -26.95 19.00
CA HIS A 539 -0.32 -26.33 17.74
C HIS A 539 -1.19 -25.11 17.45
N LEU A 540 -0.58 -24.01 17.01
CA LEU A 540 -1.30 -22.86 16.48
C LEU A 540 -1.05 -22.81 14.98
N ILE A 541 -2.11 -22.59 14.22
CA ILE A 541 -2.04 -22.29 12.79
C ILE A 541 -2.63 -20.92 12.60
N GLU A 542 -1.90 -20.06 11.91
CA GLU A 542 -2.35 -18.71 11.59
C GLU A 542 -2.59 -18.60 10.09
N ILE A 543 -3.77 -18.14 9.68
CA ILE A 543 -4.19 -18.13 8.27
C ILE A 543 -4.68 -16.75 7.92
N ASP A 544 -4.03 -16.08 6.98
CA ASP A 544 -4.60 -14.90 6.33
C ASP A 544 -5.59 -15.33 5.26
N VAL A 545 -6.88 -15.03 5.44
CA VAL A 545 -7.93 -15.43 4.49
C VAL A 545 -7.92 -14.63 3.20
N GLU A 546 -7.17 -13.53 3.16
CA GLU A 546 -7.01 -12.68 1.98
C GLU A 546 -5.76 -13.07 1.17
N ASP A 547 -4.92 -13.97 1.69
CA ASP A 547 -3.80 -14.53 0.93
C ASP A 547 -4.34 -15.45 -0.18
N PRO A 548 -4.02 -15.20 -1.47
CA PRO A 548 -4.43 -16.08 -2.56
C PRO A 548 -3.90 -17.52 -2.43
N ALA A 549 -2.85 -17.76 -1.63
CA ALA A 549 -2.31 -19.08 -1.33
C ALA A 549 -2.97 -19.75 -0.12
N ALA A 550 -3.92 -19.11 0.59
CA ALA A 550 -4.54 -19.66 1.79
C ALA A 550 -5.16 -21.04 1.58
N GLY A 551 -5.78 -21.28 0.41
CA GLY A 551 -6.33 -22.58 0.04
C GLY A 551 -5.26 -23.67 -0.09
N GLN A 552 -4.13 -23.37 -0.74
CA GLN A 552 -3.01 -24.29 -0.86
C GLN A 552 -2.38 -24.57 0.50
N TYR A 553 -2.18 -23.54 1.32
CA TYR A 553 -1.62 -23.68 2.67
C TYR A 553 -2.49 -24.60 3.54
N LEU A 554 -3.81 -24.43 3.49
CA LEU A 554 -4.78 -25.30 4.14
C LEU A 554 -4.74 -26.74 3.61
N GLU A 555 -4.57 -26.93 2.30
CA GLU A 555 -4.40 -28.26 1.70
C GLU A 555 -3.16 -28.96 2.23
N ASP A 556 -2.03 -28.26 2.30
CA ASP A 556 -0.78 -28.82 2.78
C ASP A 556 -0.88 -29.22 4.26
N LEU A 557 -1.54 -28.38 5.08
CA LEU A 557 -1.70 -28.62 6.52
C LEU A 557 -2.65 -29.78 6.84
N PHE A 558 -3.81 -29.85 6.17
CA PHE A 558 -4.90 -30.75 6.54
C PHE A 558 -5.14 -31.90 5.54
N GLY A 559 -4.48 -31.89 4.38
CA GLY A 559 -4.69 -32.87 3.31
C GLY A 559 -6.04 -32.74 2.59
N ILE A 560 -6.72 -31.60 2.73
CA ILE A 560 -8.02 -31.34 2.08
C ILE A 560 -7.78 -30.44 0.88
N LYS A 561 -8.24 -30.86 -0.30
CA LYS A 561 -7.95 -30.17 -1.56
C LYS A 561 -8.28 -28.67 -1.51
N GLN A 562 -7.39 -27.80 -2.00
CA GLN A 562 -7.53 -26.34 -1.90
C GLN A 562 -8.83 -25.78 -2.46
N GLN A 563 -9.44 -26.43 -3.47
CA GLN A 563 -10.73 -26.00 -4.02
C GLN A 563 -11.90 -26.09 -3.03
N CYS A 564 -11.71 -26.80 -1.92
CA CYS A 564 -12.66 -26.84 -0.81
C CYS A 564 -12.67 -25.51 -0.02
N PHE A 565 -11.61 -24.71 -0.12
CA PHE A 565 -11.53 -23.39 0.50
C PHE A 565 -11.86 -22.32 -0.54
N GLY A 566 -12.92 -21.55 -0.30
CA GLY A 566 -13.34 -20.50 -1.21
C GLY A 566 -14.17 -19.44 -0.49
N GLN A 567 -14.44 -18.33 -1.17
CA GLN A 567 -15.24 -17.25 -0.59
C GLN A 567 -16.68 -17.71 -0.37
N LYS A 568 -17.08 -17.77 0.90
CA LYS A 568 -18.45 -18.07 1.33
C LYS A 568 -18.92 -16.95 2.25
N ASN A 569 -20.22 -16.65 2.21
CA ASN A 569 -20.82 -15.61 3.06
C ASN A 569 -20.17 -14.22 2.86
N ALA A 570 -19.74 -13.95 1.62
CA ALA A 570 -19.32 -12.63 1.16
C ALA A 570 -20.51 -11.67 1.21
N ASN A 571 -20.23 -10.41 1.54
CA ASN A 571 -21.27 -9.41 1.60
C ASN A 571 -21.55 -8.88 0.18
N MET A 572 -22.66 -9.28 -0.42
CA MET A 572 -23.03 -8.88 -1.79
C MET A 572 -23.14 -7.35 -1.97
N GLN A 573 -23.28 -6.57 -0.89
CA GLN A 573 -23.34 -5.10 -0.98
C GLN A 573 -21.97 -4.42 -1.10
N ILE A 574 -20.87 -5.16 -0.95
CA ILE A 574 -19.50 -4.62 -1.04
C ILE A 574 -18.85 -4.96 -2.39
N GLU A 575 -19.48 -5.78 -3.23
CA GLU A 575 -18.96 -6.03 -4.58
C GLU A 575 -19.50 -5.01 -5.59
N PRO A 576 -18.64 -4.20 -6.23
CA PRO A 576 -18.99 -3.55 -7.47
C PRO A 576 -18.97 -4.61 -8.58
N THR A 577 -20.15 -5.00 -9.07
CA THR A 577 -20.40 -5.52 -10.43
C THR A 577 -19.26 -6.35 -11.07
N GLN A 578 -19.07 -7.60 -10.66
CA GLN A 578 -18.44 -8.63 -11.49
C GLN A 578 -19.07 -10.01 -11.22
N GLN A 579 -20.01 -10.41 -12.08
CA GLN A 579 -20.26 -11.80 -12.44
C GLN A 579 -20.21 -11.92 -13.96
#